data_AF-A0A522RWM7-F1
#
_entry.id   AF-A0A522RWM7-F1
#
_cell.length_a   1.000
_cell.length_b   1.000
_cell.length_c   1.000
_cell.angle_alpha   90.00
_cell.angle_beta   90.00
_cell.angle_gamma   90.00
#
_symmetry.space_group_name_H-M   'P 1'
#
loop_
_entity.id
_entity.type
_entity.pdbx_description
1 polymer ?
#
loop_
_entity_poly.entity_id
_entity_poly.type
_entity_poly.pdbx_seq_one_letter_code
_entity_poly.pdbx_strand_id
1 'polypeptide(L)'
;MTSLATQPDDRIWRWTRRLLTALSVLAVLLGLAAPAAILIWRANTPTVVVEQGSAGTLLGADVHTRFYVAGNVTNITTSAGTLVVAGAFTGPIGTPLTVERTNKASSLRVCTTDVHPTCVGLVGLWAGPMRPTADAGKVVNFVQHGWTADNLDGWLGIGFAVVCMFVLAWVIALLVRERLLDDGDDDCHGAASARS
;
A
#
# COMPACT_ATOMS: atom_id res chain seq x y z
N MET A 1 -39.35 26.71 -42.25
CA MET A 1 -38.00 26.42 -41.74
C MET A 1 -38.15 25.37 -40.65
N THR A 2 -37.95 24.12 -41.01
CA THR A 2 -38.11 22.94 -40.14
C THR A 2 -36.82 22.76 -39.34
N SER A 3 -36.91 23.00 -38.03
CA SER A 3 -35.84 22.70 -37.07
C SER A 3 -35.63 21.19 -37.04
N LEU A 4 -34.53 20.71 -37.63
CA LEU A 4 -34.00 19.37 -37.36
C LEU A 4 -33.42 19.40 -35.94
N ALA A 5 -34.26 19.18 -34.94
CA ALA A 5 -33.79 18.82 -33.61
C ALA A 5 -33.15 17.42 -33.73
N THR A 6 -31.82 17.38 -33.73
CA THR A 6 -31.03 16.14 -33.63
C THR A 6 -31.37 15.46 -32.31
N GLN A 7 -32.29 14.50 -32.36
CA GLN A 7 -32.63 13.65 -31.23
C GLN A 7 -31.39 12.84 -30.83
N PRO A 8 -30.85 13.00 -29.61
CA PRO A 8 -29.67 12.27 -29.18
C PRO A 8 -29.95 10.77 -29.21
N ASP A 9 -29.04 10.02 -29.83
CA ASP A 9 -29.19 8.58 -30.04
C ASP A 9 -29.12 7.83 -28.69
N ASP A 10 -30.27 7.34 -28.22
CA ASP A 10 -30.43 6.54 -26.99
C ASP A 10 -29.53 5.30 -26.93
N ARG A 11 -29.00 4.88 -28.09
CA ARG A 11 -28.01 3.82 -28.17
C ARG A 11 -26.69 4.24 -27.53
N ILE A 12 -26.20 5.45 -27.83
CA ILE A 12 -24.92 5.98 -27.33
C ILE A 12 -24.98 6.09 -25.80
N TRP A 13 -26.06 6.64 -25.26
CA TRP A 13 -26.23 6.80 -23.81
C TRP A 13 -26.21 5.48 -23.04
N ARG A 14 -26.85 4.42 -23.57
CA ARG A 14 -26.85 3.09 -22.95
C ARG A 14 -25.45 2.45 -22.93
N TRP A 15 -24.67 2.62 -24.00
CA TRP A 15 -23.30 2.11 -24.06
C TRP A 15 -22.38 2.85 -23.08
N THR A 16 -22.44 4.18 -23.05
CA THR A 16 -21.63 4.99 -22.13
C THR A 16 -21.92 4.62 -20.67
N ARG A 17 -23.19 4.42 -20.31
CA ARG A 17 -23.57 4.00 -18.96
C ARG A 17 -22.98 2.64 -18.59
N ARG A 18 -23.06 1.65 -19.48
CA ARG A 18 -22.50 0.30 -19.24
C ARG A 18 -20.98 0.34 -19.09
N LEU A 19 -20.29 1.09 -19.94
CA LEU A 19 -18.84 1.26 -19.87
C LEU A 19 -18.41 1.92 -18.57
N LEU A 20 -19.08 3.01 -18.17
CA LEU A 20 -18.80 3.68 -16.90
C LEU A 20 -19.03 2.75 -15.70
N THR A 21 -20.14 2.01 -15.65
CA THR A 21 -20.37 1.04 -14.59
C THR A 21 -19.29 -0.05 -14.55
N ALA A 22 -18.91 -0.60 -15.71
CA ALA A 22 -17.87 -1.62 -15.78
C ALA A 22 -16.50 -1.09 -15.29
N LEU A 23 -16.13 0.13 -15.68
CA LEU A 23 -14.91 0.79 -15.23
C LEU A 23 -14.93 1.08 -13.74
N SER A 24 -16.05 1.55 -13.20
CA SER A 24 -16.20 1.78 -11.75
C SER A 24 -16.09 0.48 -10.96
N VAL A 25 -16.73 -0.60 -11.41
CA VAL A 25 -16.61 -1.92 -10.79
C VAL A 25 -15.16 -2.41 -10.83
N LEU A 26 -14.49 -2.25 -11.98
CA LEU A 26 -13.08 -2.63 -12.12
C LEU A 26 -12.18 -1.81 -11.18
N ALA A 27 -12.42 -0.50 -11.06
CA ALA A 27 -11.69 0.38 -10.15
C ALA A 27 -11.88 -0.03 -8.68
N VAL A 28 -13.10 -0.40 -8.28
CA VAL A 28 -13.36 -0.92 -6.93
C VAL A 28 -12.64 -2.25 -6.70
N LEU A 29 -12.71 -3.17 -7.67
CA LEU A 29 -12.09 -4.49 -7.53
C LEU A 29 -10.57 -4.40 -7.45
N LEU A 30 -9.93 -3.67 -8.37
CA LEU A 30 -8.47 -3.58 -8.44
C LEU A 30 -7.89 -2.57 -7.46
N GLY A 31 -8.60 -1.47 -7.18
CA GLY A 31 -8.11 -0.37 -6.35
C GLY A 31 -8.43 -0.53 -4.86
N LEU A 32 -9.47 -1.29 -4.49
CA LEU A 32 -9.87 -1.47 -3.09
C LEU A 32 -9.89 -2.95 -2.70
N ALA A 33 -10.69 -3.77 -3.38
CA ALA A 33 -10.95 -5.13 -2.93
C ALA A 33 -9.69 -6.01 -2.97
N ALA A 34 -8.92 -5.95 -4.07
CA ALA A 34 -7.68 -6.70 -4.23
C ALA A 34 -6.60 -6.32 -3.20
N PRO A 35 -6.18 -5.04 -3.06
CA PRO A 35 -5.16 -4.69 -2.07
C PRO A 35 -5.63 -4.96 -0.62
N ALA A 36 -6.91 -4.75 -0.31
CA ALA A 36 -7.47 -5.09 1.00
C ALA A 36 -7.42 -6.61 1.27
N ALA A 37 -7.77 -7.45 0.28
CA ALA A 37 -7.66 -8.90 0.42
C ALA A 37 -6.21 -9.35 0.64
N ILE A 38 -5.24 -8.75 -0.05
CA ILE A 38 -3.81 -9.04 0.14
C ILE A 38 -3.35 -8.59 1.52
N LEU A 39 -3.79 -7.42 2.02
CA LEU A 39 -3.49 -6.96 3.38
C LEU A 39 -4.02 -7.92 4.45
N ILE A 40 -5.28 -8.37 4.30
CA ILE A 40 -5.89 -9.36 5.21
C ILE A 40 -5.13 -10.69 5.15
N TRP A 41 -4.80 -11.17 3.95
CA TRP A 41 -4.04 -12.40 3.79
C TRP A 41 -2.64 -12.30 4.40
N ARG A 42 -1.94 -11.18 4.18
CA ARG A 42 -0.64 -10.86 4.79
C ARG A 42 -0.74 -10.77 6.30
N ALA A 43 -1.81 -10.19 6.85
CA ALA A 43 -2.01 -10.10 8.29
C ALA A 43 -2.11 -11.50 8.92
N ASN A 44 -2.86 -12.41 8.29
CA ASN A 44 -3.11 -13.77 8.79
C ASN A 44 -1.97 -14.77 8.51
N THR A 45 -1.09 -14.50 7.55
CA THR A 45 0.06 -15.37 7.28
C THR A 45 1.06 -15.30 8.45
N PRO A 46 1.70 -16.37 8.91
CA PRO A 46 2.73 -16.27 9.95
C PRO A 46 3.97 -15.51 9.44
N THR A 47 4.66 -14.82 10.35
CA THR A 47 5.96 -14.19 10.05
C THR A 47 7.04 -15.25 10.12
N VAL A 48 7.75 -15.48 9.02
CA VAL A 48 8.76 -16.53 8.89
C VAL A 48 10.03 -15.96 8.27
N VAL A 49 11.19 -16.40 8.75
CA VAL A 49 12.50 -16.06 8.17
C VAL A 49 12.66 -16.82 6.87
N VAL A 50 12.83 -16.09 5.76
CA VAL A 50 12.95 -16.66 4.41
C VAL A 50 14.38 -16.62 3.90
N GLU A 51 15.21 -15.70 4.40
CA GLU A 51 16.63 -15.64 4.10
C GLU A 51 17.41 -15.31 5.36
N GLN A 52 18.61 -15.89 5.47
CA GLN A 52 19.50 -15.68 6.59
C GLN A 52 20.97 -15.58 6.13
N GLY A 53 21.72 -14.68 6.74
CA GLY A 53 23.16 -14.52 6.58
C GLY A 53 23.86 -14.51 7.94
N SER A 54 25.14 -14.88 7.98
CA SER A 54 25.95 -14.79 9.20
C SER A 54 26.59 -13.41 9.30
N ALA A 55 26.40 -12.74 10.44
CA ALA A 55 27.05 -11.47 10.78
C ALA A 55 28.31 -11.65 11.64
N GLY A 56 28.78 -12.88 11.84
CA GLY A 56 29.88 -13.19 12.74
C GLY A 56 29.44 -13.19 14.20
N THR A 57 30.32 -12.76 15.08
CA THR A 57 30.11 -12.73 16.54
C THR A 57 30.11 -11.30 17.05
N LEU A 58 29.27 -11.00 18.03
CA LEU A 58 29.20 -9.70 18.69
C LEU A 58 30.52 -9.42 19.42
N LEU A 59 31.18 -8.30 19.08
CA LEU A 59 32.36 -7.79 19.78
C LEU A 59 32.03 -6.59 20.66
N GLY A 60 31.01 -5.81 20.29
CA GLY A 60 30.52 -4.67 21.05
C GLY A 60 29.36 -3.97 20.37
N ALA A 61 28.67 -3.10 21.10
CA ALA A 61 27.60 -2.26 20.56
C ALA A 61 27.71 -0.86 21.17
N ASP A 62 27.69 0.18 20.35
CA ASP A 62 27.80 1.56 20.78
C ASP A 62 26.63 2.41 20.28
N VAL A 63 25.87 2.96 21.22
CA VAL A 63 24.64 3.71 20.94
C VAL A 63 25.00 5.14 20.60
N HIS A 64 24.73 5.53 19.36
CA HIS A 64 24.89 6.89 18.89
C HIS A 64 23.53 7.60 18.89
N THR A 65 23.35 8.48 19.86
CA THR A 65 22.24 9.43 19.91
C THR A 65 22.57 10.65 19.05
N ARG A 66 21.93 10.78 17.87
CA ARG A 66 21.93 12.06 17.14
C ARG A 66 20.71 12.87 17.56
N PHE A 67 20.94 13.99 18.24
CA PHE A 67 19.90 14.90 18.75
C PHE A 67 18.94 15.45 17.66
N TYR A 68 19.29 15.32 16.37
CA TYR A 68 18.56 15.89 15.23
C TYR A 68 17.98 14.88 14.23
N VAL A 69 18.21 13.57 14.43
CA VAL A 69 17.64 12.52 13.58
C VAL A 69 16.74 11.69 14.48
N ALA A 70 15.44 11.63 14.19
CA ALA A 70 14.48 10.86 14.97
C ALA A 70 14.85 9.37 14.96
N GLY A 71 15.59 8.94 15.99
CA GLY A 71 15.96 7.55 16.22
C GLY A 71 17.38 7.40 16.74
N ASN A 72 17.52 6.76 17.91
CA ASN A 72 18.81 6.26 18.36
C ASN A 72 19.29 5.22 17.35
N VAL A 73 20.54 5.29 16.90
CA VAL A 73 21.16 4.24 16.08
C VAL A 73 22.28 3.61 16.87
N THR A 74 22.45 2.29 16.73
CA THR A 74 23.53 1.56 17.42
C THR A 74 24.46 0.97 16.39
N ASN A 75 25.76 1.24 16.56
CA ASN A 75 26.81 0.59 15.80
C ASN A 75 27.20 -0.70 16.51
N ILE A 76 26.90 -1.84 15.90
CA ILE A 76 27.28 -3.15 16.37
C ILE A 76 28.60 -3.53 15.70
N THR A 77 29.65 -3.70 16.50
CA THR A 77 30.93 -4.22 16.04
C THR A 77 30.87 -5.75 16.11
N THR A 78 31.16 -6.40 15.00
CA THR A 78 31.18 -7.85 14.87
C THR A 78 32.53 -8.33 14.32
N SER A 79 32.80 -9.63 14.41
CA SER A 79 33.99 -10.23 13.78
C SER A 79 33.98 -10.18 12.25
N ALA A 80 32.82 -9.93 11.62
CA ALA A 80 32.68 -9.79 10.17
C ALA A 80 32.66 -8.32 9.70
N GLY A 81 32.56 -7.36 10.61
CA GLY A 81 32.51 -5.93 10.26
C GLY A 81 31.68 -5.11 11.25
N THR A 82 31.17 -3.97 10.80
CA THR A 82 30.28 -3.11 11.60
C THR A 82 28.90 -3.08 10.97
N LEU A 83 27.87 -3.22 11.80
CA LEU A 83 26.47 -3.13 11.42
C LEU A 83 25.85 -1.93 12.13
N VAL A 84 24.92 -1.26 11.46
CA VAL A 84 24.15 -0.18 12.07
C VAL A 84 22.72 -0.67 12.24
N VAL A 85 22.13 -0.48 13.40
CA VAL A 85 20.74 -0.87 13.67
C VAL A 85 19.93 0.29 14.24
N ALA A 86 18.61 0.23 14.05
CA ALA A 86 17.67 1.21 14.57
C ALA A 86 17.30 0.87 16.02
N GLY A 87 17.52 1.81 16.93
CA GLY A 87 17.28 1.62 18.37
C GLY A 87 18.49 1.04 19.10
N ALA A 88 18.26 0.56 20.32
CA ALA A 88 19.27 -0.08 21.15
C ALA A 88 19.43 -1.56 20.79
N PHE A 89 20.66 -2.08 20.89
CA PHE A 89 20.96 -3.49 20.74
C PHE A 89 21.84 -3.95 21.89
N THR A 90 21.47 -5.08 22.51
CA THR A 90 22.17 -5.64 23.66
C THR A 90 22.27 -7.14 23.54
N GLY A 91 23.46 -7.68 23.75
CA GLY A 91 23.69 -9.12 23.80
C GLY A 91 25.04 -9.42 24.44
N PRO A 92 25.30 -10.67 24.85
CA PRO A 92 26.59 -11.09 25.37
C PRO A 92 27.69 -10.97 24.31
N ILE A 93 28.86 -10.47 24.69
CA ILE A 93 30.04 -10.49 23.79
C ILE A 93 30.39 -11.95 23.46
N GLY A 94 30.73 -12.21 22.21
CA GLY A 94 31.01 -13.55 21.68
C GLY A 94 29.78 -14.27 21.12
N THR A 95 28.57 -13.75 21.36
CA THR A 95 27.33 -14.32 20.79
C THR A 95 27.34 -14.24 19.26
N PRO A 96 27.03 -15.33 18.55
CA PRO A 96 26.84 -15.29 17.09
C PRO A 96 25.62 -14.44 16.71
N LEU A 97 25.76 -13.71 15.61
CA LEU A 97 24.74 -12.84 15.06
C LEU A 97 24.31 -13.33 13.68
N THR A 98 23.01 -13.25 13.42
CA THR A 98 22.41 -13.54 12.12
C THR A 98 21.73 -12.29 11.58
N VAL A 99 21.82 -12.12 10.26
CA VAL A 99 21.02 -11.15 9.52
C VAL A 99 19.89 -11.91 8.86
N GLU A 100 18.66 -11.46 9.07
CA GLU A 100 17.48 -12.17 8.63
C GLU A 100 16.58 -11.27 7.80
N ARG A 101 15.97 -11.87 6.77
CA ARG A 101 14.83 -11.30 6.04
C ARG A 101 13.62 -12.17 6.31
N THR A 102 12.48 -11.55 6.59
CA THR A 102 11.21 -12.29 6.69
C THR A 102 10.33 -12.10 5.49
N ASN A 103 9.37 -13.01 5.35
CA ASN A 103 8.36 -12.98 4.30
C ASN A 103 7.52 -11.69 4.27
N LYS A 104 7.44 -10.94 5.37
CA LYS A 104 6.60 -9.73 5.49
C LYS A 104 7.37 -8.42 5.55
N ALA A 105 8.59 -8.39 6.07
CA ALA A 105 9.33 -7.16 6.36
C ALA A 105 10.34 -6.85 5.26
N SER A 106 10.28 -5.64 4.71
CA SER A 106 11.20 -5.16 3.67
C SER A 106 12.63 -4.95 4.19
N SER A 107 12.75 -4.52 5.44
CA SER A 107 14.03 -4.30 6.12
C SER A 107 14.63 -5.62 6.63
N LEU A 108 15.95 -5.70 6.56
CA LEU A 108 16.71 -6.73 7.25
C LEU A 108 16.68 -6.49 8.76
N ARG A 109 16.85 -7.56 9.53
CA ARG A 109 16.99 -7.51 10.98
C ARG A 109 18.29 -8.21 11.37
N VAL A 110 18.96 -7.71 12.41
CA VAL A 110 20.07 -8.40 13.07
C VAL A 110 19.51 -9.08 14.31
N CYS A 111 19.78 -10.37 14.47
CA CYS A 111 19.31 -11.17 15.59
C CYS A 111 20.50 -11.83 16.32
N THR A 112 20.40 -11.97 17.64
CA THR A 112 21.25 -12.90 18.39
C THR A 112 20.78 -14.33 18.19
N THR A 113 21.70 -15.29 18.13
CA THR A 113 21.35 -16.72 18.00
C THR A 113 21.12 -17.44 19.34
N ASP A 114 20.94 -16.67 20.42
CA ASP A 114 20.81 -17.19 21.78
C ASP A 114 19.41 -17.79 22.04
N VAL A 115 19.23 -18.43 23.20
CA VAL A 115 17.94 -19.02 23.65
C VAL A 115 16.79 -18.00 23.63
N HIS A 116 17.11 -16.72 23.79
CA HIS A 116 16.17 -15.60 23.66
C HIS A 116 16.69 -14.65 22.56
N PRO A 117 16.36 -14.90 21.28
CA PRO A 117 16.85 -14.10 20.18
C PRO A 117 16.31 -12.67 20.31
N THR A 118 17.22 -11.71 20.37
CA THR A 118 16.89 -10.28 20.32
C THR A 118 17.12 -9.81 18.89
N CYS A 119 16.06 -9.31 18.25
CA CYS A 119 16.10 -8.90 16.85
C CYS A 119 15.82 -7.42 16.71
N VAL A 120 16.66 -6.72 15.95
CA VAL A 120 16.55 -5.28 15.72
C VAL A 120 16.70 -4.98 14.23
N GLY A 121 15.96 -3.99 13.72
CA GLY A 121 16.03 -3.60 12.31
C GLY A 121 17.42 -3.09 11.93
N LEU A 122 18.02 -3.67 10.89
CA LEU A 122 19.26 -3.20 10.30
C LEU A 122 19.00 -1.88 9.56
N VAL A 123 19.85 -0.89 9.81
CA VAL A 123 19.86 0.40 9.11
C VAL A 123 20.98 0.36 8.08
N GLY A 124 20.61 0.49 6.82
CA GLY A 124 21.56 0.50 5.70
C GLY A 124 21.61 -0.81 4.92
N LEU A 125 22.69 -0.99 4.18
CA LEU A 125 22.88 -2.10 3.24
C LEU A 125 23.64 -3.24 3.90
N TRP A 126 23.19 -4.47 3.65
CA TRP A 126 23.92 -5.68 3.98
C TRP A 126 24.68 -6.17 2.74
N ALA A 127 26.00 -6.32 2.86
CA ALA A 127 26.87 -6.76 1.77
C ALA A 127 27.24 -8.25 1.83
N GLY A 128 26.90 -8.94 2.94
CA GLY A 128 27.22 -10.35 3.10
C GLY A 128 26.28 -11.27 2.30
N PRO A 129 26.70 -12.53 2.05
CA PRO A 129 25.84 -13.50 1.39
C PRO A 129 24.63 -13.83 2.27
N MET A 130 23.46 -13.90 1.65
CA MET A 130 22.22 -14.39 2.27
C MET A 130 21.83 -15.70 1.60
N ARG A 131 21.38 -16.66 2.40
CA ARG A 131 20.93 -17.96 1.91
C ARG A 131 19.44 -18.14 2.23
N PRO A 132 18.66 -18.73 1.32
CA PRO A 132 17.28 -19.08 1.62
C PRO A 132 17.23 -20.10 2.76
N THR A 133 16.27 -19.95 3.66
CA THR A 133 16.00 -20.91 4.73
C THR A 133 15.18 -22.09 4.20
N ALA A 134 15.10 -23.18 4.99
CA ALA A 134 14.28 -24.34 4.63
C ALA A 134 12.77 -24.02 4.50
N ASP A 135 12.32 -22.92 5.10
CA ASP A 135 10.93 -22.48 5.06
C ASP A 135 10.65 -21.46 3.96
N ALA A 136 11.67 -20.97 3.25
CA ALA A 136 11.53 -19.99 2.17
C ALA A 136 10.57 -20.45 1.06
N GLY A 137 10.55 -21.76 0.75
CA GLY A 137 9.64 -22.34 -0.25
C GLY A 137 8.24 -22.68 0.26
N LYS A 138 7.98 -22.55 1.57
CA LYS A 138 6.70 -22.93 2.20
C LYS A 138 5.80 -21.73 2.46
N VAL A 139 6.34 -20.52 2.36
CA VAL A 139 5.61 -19.27 2.64
C VAL A 139 5.73 -18.31 1.47
N VAL A 140 4.69 -17.49 1.29
CA VAL A 140 4.71 -16.43 0.28
C VAL A 140 5.59 -15.29 0.76
N ASN A 141 6.62 -14.95 -0.01
CA ASN A 141 7.45 -13.78 0.22
C ASN A 141 6.77 -12.53 -0.35
N PHE A 142 6.02 -11.82 0.49
CA PHE A 142 5.28 -10.61 0.09
C PHE A 142 6.21 -9.49 -0.39
N VAL A 143 7.41 -9.39 0.18
CA VAL A 143 8.39 -8.36 -0.17
C VAL A 143 8.91 -8.56 -1.59
N GLN A 144 9.21 -9.80 -1.97
CA GLN A 144 9.68 -10.14 -3.32
C GLN A 144 8.65 -9.79 -4.41
N HIS A 145 7.36 -9.83 -4.07
CA HIS A 145 6.26 -9.48 -4.98
C HIS A 145 5.88 -7.99 -4.92
N GLY A 146 6.57 -7.17 -4.12
CA GLY A 146 6.25 -5.76 -3.94
C GLY A 146 5.00 -5.48 -3.09
N TRP A 147 4.45 -6.51 -2.43
CA TRP A 147 3.25 -6.44 -1.59
C TRP A 147 3.59 -6.10 -0.13
N THR A 148 4.40 -5.06 0.06
CA THR A 148 4.65 -4.48 1.39
C THR A 148 3.40 -3.75 1.88
N ALA A 149 3.26 -3.59 3.21
CA ALA A 149 2.12 -2.85 3.78
C ALA A 149 2.03 -1.44 3.20
N ASP A 150 3.15 -0.71 3.21
CA ASP A 150 3.21 0.67 2.71
C ASP A 150 2.77 0.79 1.25
N ASN A 151 3.18 -0.14 0.39
CA ASN A 151 2.79 -0.16 -1.02
C ASN A 151 1.29 -0.46 -1.18
N LEU A 152 0.77 -1.44 -0.42
CA LEU A 152 -0.64 -1.83 -0.47
C LEU A 152 -1.55 -0.73 0.09
N ASP A 153 -1.13 -0.06 1.16
CA ASP A 153 -1.84 1.08 1.75
C ASP A 153 -1.86 2.26 0.78
N GLY A 154 -0.73 2.55 0.11
CA GLY A 154 -0.66 3.55 -0.94
C GLY A 154 -1.59 3.23 -2.12
N TRP A 155 -1.63 1.96 -2.56
CA TRP A 155 -2.56 1.49 -3.59
C TRP A 155 -4.01 1.66 -3.17
N LEU A 156 -4.34 1.30 -1.93
CA LEU A 156 -5.69 1.40 -1.38
C LEU A 156 -6.14 2.87 -1.30
N GLY A 157 -5.22 3.77 -0.92
CA GLY A 157 -5.46 5.23 -0.94
C GLY A 157 -5.77 5.76 -2.34
N ILE A 158 -5.00 5.35 -3.36
CA ILE A 158 -5.26 5.74 -4.75
C ILE A 158 -6.61 5.19 -5.23
N GLY A 159 -6.88 3.90 -4.98
CA GLY A 159 -8.14 3.28 -5.36
C GLY A 159 -9.35 3.96 -4.71
N PHE A 160 -9.24 4.29 -3.44
CA PHE A 160 -10.26 5.06 -2.72
C PHE A 160 -10.51 6.44 -3.37
N ALA A 161 -9.44 7.19 -3.65
CA ALA A 161 -9.55 8.50 -4.29
C ALA A 161 -10.23 8.44 -5.66
N VAL A 162 -9.90 7.44 -6.49
CA VAL A 162 -10.52 7.23 -7.80
C VAL A 162 -12.02 6.95 -7.66
N VAL A 163 -12.42 6.09 -6.72
CA VAL A 163 -13.84 5.78 -6.47
C VAL A 163 -14.60 7.03 -6.01
N CYS A 164 -14.03 7.82 -5.10
CA CYS A 164 -14.63 9.09 -4.67
C CYS A 164 -14.83 10.05 -5.84
N MET A 165 -13.85 10.17 -6.75
CA MET A 165 -13.98 11.01 -7.95
C MET A 165 -15.11 10.56 -8.87
N PHE A 166 -15.27 9.24 -9.09
CA PHE A 166 -16.39 8.71 -9.88
C PHE A 166 -17.75 8.98 -9.25
N VAL A 167 -17.86 8.80 -7.92
CA VAL A 167 -19.10 9.09 -7.19
C VAL A 167 -19.44 10.57 -7.25
N LEU A 168 -18.46 11.45 -7.04
CA LEU A 168 -18.64 12.91 -7.14
C LEU A 168 -19.08 13.33 -8.54
N ALA A 169 -18.42 12.83 -9.59
CA ALA A 169 -18.79 13.11 -10.98
C ALA A 169 -20.23 12.66 -11.28
N TRP A 170 -20.62 11.49 -10.76
CA TRP A 170 -21.98 10.97 -10.92
C TRP A 170 -23.03 11.83 -10.19
N VAL A 171 -22.75 12.27 -8.96
CA VAL A 171 -23.64 13.16 -8.20
C VAL A 171 -23.79 14.51 -8.90
N ILE A 172 -22.69 15.10 -9.39
CA ILE A 172 -22.73 16.36 -10.15
C ILE A 172 -23.60 16.20 -11.41
N ALA A 173 -23.44 15.10 -12.15
CA ALA A 173 -24.24 14.83 -13.33
C ALA A 173 -25.74 14.70 -13.03
N LEU A 174 -26.11 14.12 -11.87
CA LEU A 174 -27.50 14.07 -11.42
C LEU A 174 -28.05 15.45 -11.07
N LEU A 175 -27.30 16.25 -10.31
CA LEU A 175 -27.73 17.60 -9.91
C LEU A 175 -27.90 18.54 -11.11
N VAL A 176 -27.01 18.46 -12.11
CA VAL A 176 -27.14 19.23 -13.35
C VAL A 176 -28.39 18.81 -14.13
N ARG A 177 -28.67 17.51 -14.17
CA ARG A 177 -29.87 16.99 -14.86
C ARG A 177 -31.16 17.47 -14.19
N GLU A 178 -31.22 17.50 -12.86
CA GLU A 178 -32.40 17.99 -12.13
C GLU A 178 -32.65 19.47 -12.42
N ARG A 179 -31.61 20.32 -12.42
CA ARG A 179 -31.76 21.76 -12.77
C ARG A 179 -32.25 21.98 -14.20
N LEU A 180 -31.73 21.21 -15.16
CA LEU A 180 -32.16 21.31 -16.55
C LEU A 180 -33.61 20.87 -16.78
N LEU A 181 -34.17 20.05 -15.89
CA LEU A 181 -35.58 19.65 -15.95
C LEU A 181 -36.47 20.74 -15.31
N ASP A 182 -36.02 21.35 -14.21
CA ASP A 182 -36.75 22.41 -13.50
C ASP A 182 -36.94 23.68 -14.37
N ASP A 183 -35.87 24.14 -15.03
CA ASP A 183 -35.93 25.33 -15.92
C ASP A 183 -36.88 25.14 -17.13
N GLY A 184 -37.19 23.89 -17.52
CA GLY A 184 -38.07 23.59 -18.65
C GLY A 184 -39.57 23.71 -18.35
N ASP A 185 -39.97 23.57 -17.08
CA ASP A 185 -41.38 23.58 -16.68
C ASP A 185 -41.92 25.02 -16.49
N ASP A 186 -41.08 25.98 -16.11
CA ASP A 186 -41.47 27.39 -15.91
C ASP A 186 -41.90 28.10 -17.22
N ASP A 187 -41.28 27.76 -18.35
CA ASP A 187 -41.59 28.35 -19.65
C ASP A 187 -42.99 27.93 -20.19
N CYS A 188 -43.51 26.79 -19.75
CA CYS A 188 -44.81 26.29 -20.21
C CYS A 188 -46.00 26.94 -19.49
N HIS A 189 -45.82 27.42 -18.26
CA HIS A 189 -46.87 28.10 -17.50
C HIS A 189 -47.00 29.60 -17.83
N GLY A 190 -45.91 30.27 -18.22
CA GLY A 190 -45.93 31.67 -18.65
C GLY A 190 -46.68 31.91 -19.97
N ALA A 191 -46.59 30.98 -20.92
CA ALA A 191 -47.22 31.11 -22.24
C ALA A 191 -48.76 31.00 -22.20
N ALA A 192 -49.32 30.32 -21.19
CA ALA A 192 -50.77 30.18 -21.03
C ALA A 192 -51.44 31.44 -20.45
N SER A 193 -50.69 32.24 -19.66
CA SER A 193 -51.22 33.44 -19.01
C SER A 193 -51.27 34.69 -19.91
N ALA A 194 -50.57 34.68 -21.04
CA ALA A 194 -50.48 35.85 -21.94
C ALA A 194 -51.58 35.89 -23.02
N ARG A 195 -52.58 34.99 -22.98
CA ARG A 195 -53.67 34.91 -23.98
C ARG A 195 -55.07 35.27 -23.46
N SER A 196 -55.19 35.83 -22.26
CA SER A 196 -56.43 36.46 -21.76
C SER A 196 -56.28 37.96 -21.73
#